data_AF-A0A354GPG7-F1
#
_entry.id   AF-A0A354GPG7-F1
#
_cell.length_a   1.000
_cell.length_b   1.000
_cell.length_c   1.000
_cell.angle_alpha   90.00
_cell.angle_beta   90.00
_cell.angle_gamma   90.00
#
_symmetry.space_group_name_H-M   'P 1'
#
loop_
_entity.id
_entity.type
_entity.pdbx_description
1 polymer ?
#
loop_
_entity_poly.entity_id
_entity_poly.type
_entity_poly.pdbx_seq_one_letter_code
_entity_poly.pdbx_strand_id
1 'polypeptide(L)'
;MTAEPFPLAEIAHGRSGDKGNHANIAVLAYTPAGFAWLKEHLTAEVVRRYFESLEPSRVVRYEAANLLGLNFVLYDVLAGGASRSLRTDTQGKTLALALLRMSLPRPENFAAMTRPQPEVVA
;
A
#
# COMPACT_ATOMS: atom_id res chain seq x y z
N MET A 1 -12.99 -12.70 -21.10
CA MET A 1 -12.07 -11.55 -21.30
C MET A 1 -11.64 -11.10 -19.92
N THR A 2 -10.39 -11.34 -19.52
CA THR A 2 -9.88 -10.83 -18.24
C THR A 2 -9.57 -9.35 -18.41
N ALA A 3 -10.13 -8.49 -17.56
CA ALA A 3 -9.86 -7.06 -17.60
C ALA A 3 -8.37 -6.77 -17.32
N GLU A 4 -7.79 -5.79 -18.00
CA GLU A 4 -6.40 -5.36 -17.80
C GLU A 4 -6.15 -4.95 -16.34
N PRO A 5 -5.05 -5.41 -15.72
CA PRO A 5 -4.76 -5.08 -14.33
C PRO A 5 -4.39 -3.61 -14.16
N PHE A 6 -4.56 -3.07 -12.95
CA PHE A 6 -4.37 -1.65 -12.66
C PHE A 6 -3.42 -1.44 -11.47
N PRO A 7 -2.65 -0.34 -11.39
CA PRO A 7 -1.84 -0.03 -10.23
C PRO A 7 -2.70 0.42 -9.04
N LEU A 8 -2.35 -0.02 -7.83
CA LEU A 8 -3.04 0.39 -6.58
C LEU A 8 -3.24 1.91 -6.45
N ALA A 9 -2.32 2.70 -7.01
CA ALA A 9 -2.39 4.16 -7.07
C ALA A 9 -3.69 4.73 -7.68
N GLU A 10 -4.43 3.98 -8.50
CA GLU A 10 -5.69 4.49 -9.09
C GLU A 10 -6.84 4.55 -8.07
N ILE A 11 -6.79 3.74 -7.02
CA ILE A 11 -7.87 3.63 -6.02
C ILE A 11 -7.44 4.06 -4.61
N ALA A 12 -6.15 4.32 -4.39
CA ALA A 12 -5.63 4.72 -3.09
C ALA A 12 -4.41 5.64 -3.20
N HIS A 13 -4.19 6.43 -2.16
CA HIS A 13 -2.91 7.08 -1.90
C HIS A 13 -2.21 6.41 -0.72
N GLY A 14 -0.91 6.69 -0.55
CA GLY A 14 -0.13 6.01 0.47
C GLY A 14 1.02 6.83 1.01
N ARG A 15 1.43 6.48 2.22
CA ARG A 15 2.49 7.12 3.01
C ARG A 15 3.26 6.04 3.75
N SER A 16 4.58 6.17 3.85
CA SER A 16 5.40 5.26 4.65
C SER A 16 6.33 6.02 5.58
N GLY A 17 6.77 5.31 6.63
CA GLY A 17 7.75 5.81 7.59
C GLY A 17 8.45 4.65 8.29
N ASP A 18 9.61 4.94 8.87
CA ASP A 18 10.38 3.96 9.62
C ASP A 18 10.21 4.08 11.14
N LYS A 19 10.44 2.96 11.81
CA LYS A 19 10.72 2.90 13.25
C LYS A 19 11.85 1.90 13.48
N GLY A 20 13.09 2.40 13.46
CA GLY A 20 14.27 1.56 13.62
C GLY A 20 14.49 0.67 12.40
N ASN A 21 14.47 -0.65 12.57
CA ASN A 21 14.59 -1.61 11.45
C ASN A 21 13.24 -1.95 10.80
N HIS A 22 12.15 -1.32 11.23
CA HIS A 22 10.80 -1.61 10.76
C HIS A 22 10.30 -0.44 9.92
N ALA A 23 9.33 -0.72 9.05
CA ALA A 23 8.61 0.32 8.34
C ALA A 23 7.10 0.10 8.43
N ASN A 24 6.35 1.19 8.37
CA ASN A 24 4.92 1.13 8.14
C ASN A 24 4.56 1.70 6.76
N ILE A 25 3.47 1.18 6.18
CA ILE A 25 2.88 1.67 4.94
C ILE A 25 1.38 1.87 5.20
N ALA A 26 0.94 3.12 5.22
CA ALA A 26 -0.47 3.48 5.23
C ALA A 26 -0.97 3.57 3.78
N VAL A 27 -2.09 2.92 3.49
CA VAL A 27 -2.82 2.94 2.22
C VAL A 27 -4.22 3.45 2.54
N LEU A 28 -4.61 4.58 1.96
CA LEU A 28 -5.90 5.22 2.16
C LEU A 28 -6.67 5.20 0.83
N ALA A 29 -7.80 4.51 0.82
CA ALA A 29 -8.66 4.46 -0.35
C ALA A 29 -9.26 5.84 -0.65
N TYR A 30 -9.51 6.14 -1.93
CA TYR A 30 -10.20 7.37 -2.30
C TYR A 30 -11.70 7.34 -2.01
N THR A 31 -12.29 6.15 -1.94
CA THR A 31 -13.73 5.95 -1.78
C THR A 31 -14.04 4.79 -0.84
N PRO A 32 -15.25 4.75 -0.24
CA PRO A 32 -15.70 3.61 0.56
C PRO A 32 -15.72 2.28 -0.22
N ALA A 33 -16.08 2.31 -1.51
CA ALA A 33 -16.07 1.13 -2.37
C ALA A 33 -14.63 0.59 -2.56
N GLY A 34 -13.67 1.49 -2.79
CA GLY A 34 -12.25 1.12 -2.85
C GLY A 34 -11.75 0.53 -1.53
N PHE A 35 -12.16 1.10 -0.39
CA PHE A 35 -11.77 0.59 0.92
C PHE A 35 -12.32 -0.82 1.19
N ALA A 36 -13.61 -1.06 0.89
CA ALA A 36 -14.22 -2.37 1.03
C ALA A 36 -13.48 -3.44 0.21
N TRP A 37 -13.17 -3.11 -1.06
CA TRP A 37 -12.41 -4.01 -1.92
C TRP A 37 -10.99 -4.25 -1.40
N LEU A 38 -10.27 -3.21 -0.96
CA LEU A 38 -8.92 -3.33 -0.41
C LEU A 38 -8.86 -4.16 0.88
N LYS A 39 -9.89 -4.08 1.73
CA LYS A 39 -9.97 -4.91 2.94
C LYS A 39 -9.92 -6.41 2.64
N GLU A 40 -10.50 -6.82 1.52
CA GLU A 40 -10.53 -8.22 1.08
C GLU A 40 -9.26 -8.61 0.32
N HIS A 41 -8.75 -7.73 -0.54
CA HIS A 41 -7.72 -8.08 -1.52
C HIS A 41 -6.29 -7.67 -1.10
N LEU A 42 -6.13 -6.58 -0.35
CA LEU A 42 -4.83 -6.10 0.13
C LEU A 42 -4.57 -6.65 1.55
N THR A 43 -4.30 -7.95 1.62
CA THR A 43 -4.01 -8.66 2.88
C THR A 43 -2.55 -8.47 3.30
N ALA A 44 -2.25 -8.75 4.57
CA ALA A 44 -0.86 -8.75 5.05
C ALA A 44 0.03 -9.71 4.25
N GLU A 45 -0.51 -10.84 3.82
CA GLU A 45 0.23 -11.83 3.02
C GLU A 45 0.54 -11.32 1.60
N VAL A 46 -0.42 -10.65 0.95
CA VAL A 46 -0.20 -10.01 -0.36
C VAL A 46 0.90 -8.96 -0.28
N VAL A 47 0.89 -8.12 0.77
CA VAL A 47 1.93 -7.11 0.99
C VAL A 47 3.27 -7.75 1.35
N ARG A 48 3.28 -8.83 2.15
CA ARG A 48 4.50 -9.59 2.47
C ARG A 48 5.14 -10.15 1.22
N ARG A 49 4.37 -10.81 0.36
CA ARG A 49 4.85 -11.37 -0.92
C ARG A 49 5.39 -10.28 -1.84
N TYR A 50 4.72 -9.14 -1.92
CA TYR A 50 5.18 -8.03 -2.77
C TYR A 50 6.56 -7.50 -2.36
N PHE A 51 6.85 -7.49 -1.06
CA PHE A 51 8.13 -7.06 -0.51
C PHE A 51 9.07 -8.23 -0.16
N GLU A 52 8.87 -9.42 -0.73
CA GLU A 52 9.65 -10.61 -0.37
C GLU A 52 11.17 -10.41 -0.56
N SER A 53 11.57 -9.67 -1.60
CA SER A 53 12.99 -9.36 -1.88
C SER A 53 13.64 -8.46 -0.83
N LEU A 54 12.83 -7.80 0.02
CA LEU A 54 13.31 -7.02 1.15
C LEU A 54 13.38 -7.85 2.44
N GLU A 55 12.90 -9.09 2.40
CA GLU A 55 12.95 -10.10 3.47
C GLU A 55 12.31 -9.64 4.80
N PRO A 56 11.09 -9.07 4.80
CA PRO A 56 10.42 -8.74 6.06
C PRO A 56 10.17 -10.00 6.89
N SER A 57 10.51 -9.98 8.17
CA SER A 57 10.31 -11.13 9.08
C SER A 57 8.83 -11.44 9.29
N ARG A 58 8.01 -10.39 9.39
CA ARG A 58 6.54 -10.46 9.42
C ARG A 58 5.90 -9.18 8.90
N VAL A 59 4.66 -9.29 8.44
CA VAL A 59 3.81 -8.15 8.07
C VAL A 59 2.52 -8.23 8.88
N VAL A 60 2.14 -7.13 9.54
CA VAL A 60 0.89 -7.02 10.30
C VAL A 60 0.03 -5.93 9.69
N ARG A 61 -1.25 -6.22 9.46
CA ARG A 61 -2.23 -5.26 8.94
C ARG A 61 -3.13 -4.74 10.06
N TYR A 62 -3.31 -3.43 10.09
CA TYR A 62 -4.24 -2.72 10.96
C TYR A 62 -5.27 -1.98 10.11
N GLU A 63 -6.51 -1.91 10.57
CA GLU A 63 -7.60 -1.23 9.88
C GLU A 63 -7.95 0.09 10.60
N ALA A 64 -8.07 1.17 9.84
CA ALA A 64 -8.57 2.46 10.28
C ALA A 64 -9.80 2.82 9.45
N ALA A 65 -10.90 2.11 9.68
CA ALA A 65 -12.09 2.15 8.82
C ALA A 65 -12.72 3.54 8.70
N ASN A 66 -12.66 4.35 9.76
CA ASN A 66 -13.11 5.74 9.77
C ASN A 66 -12.28 6.65 8.84
N LEU A 67 -11.08 6.24 8.46
CA LEU A 67 -10.20 6.95 7.52
C LEU A 67 -10.09 6.25 6.16
N LEU A 68 -10.89 5.20 5.93
CA LEU A 68 -10.77 4.34 4.75
C LEU A 68 -9.35 3.79 4.57
N GLY A 69 -8.66 3.53 5.69
CA GLY A 69 -7.24 3.25 5.74
C GLY A 69 -6.89 1.82 6.14
N LEU A 70 -5.86 1.28 5.51
CA LEU A 70 -5.13 0.08 5.93
C LEU A 70 -3.69 0.48 6.24
N ASN A 71 -3.16 0.06 7.39
CA ASN A 71 -1.77 0.28 7.75
C ASN A 71 -1.04 -1.05 7.90
N PHE A 72 0.04 -1.22 7.16
CA PHE A 72 0.88 -2.40 7.19
C PHE A 72 2.16 -2.09 7.94
N VAL A 73 2.51 -2.89 8.94
CA VAL A 73 3.81 -2.81 9.61
C VAL A 73 4.66 -3.99 9.13
N LEU A 74 5.75 -3.66 8.45
CA LEU A 74 6.73 -4.59 7.92
C LEU A 74 7.92 -4.62 8.89
N TYR A 75 8.09 -5.74 9.56
CA TYR A 75 9.18 -5.93 10.52
C TYR A 75 10.46 -6.36 9.80
N ASP A 76 11.58 -5.86 10.31
CA ASP A 76 12.95 -6.06 9.83
C ASP A 76 13.23 -5.75 8.35
N VAL A 77 12.33 -5.01 7.69
CA VAL A 77 12.37 -4.74 6.25
C VAL A 77 13.44 -3.72 5.83
N LEU A 78 14.15 -3.09 6.78
CA LEU A 78 15.13 -2.04 6.46
C LEU A 78 16.58 -2.52 6.57
N ALA A 79 16.84 -3.83 6.69
CA ALA A 79 18.17 -4.43 6.74
C ALA A 79 19.11 -3.79 7.81
N GLY A 80 18.59 -3.60 9.02
CA GLY A 80 19.27 -2.96 10.15
C GLY A 80 18.93 -1.48 10.34
N GLY A 81 18.09 -0.89 9.47
CA GLY A 81 17.65 0.51 9.55
C GLY A 81 18.74 1.52 9.18
N ALA A 82 18.45 2.82 9.35
CA ALA A 82 19.30 3.93 8.92
C ALA A 82 20.78 3.83 9.35
N SER A 83 21.06 3.23 10.51
CA SER A 83 22.43 3.14 11.05
C SER A 83 23.27 1.99 10.48
N ARG A 84 22.65 0.99 9.83
CA ARG A 84 23.34 -0.25 9.42
C ARG A 84 23.03 -0.71 8.00
N SER A 85 21.95 -0.24 7.42
CA SER A 85 21.47 -0.67 6.12
C SER A 85 22.38 -0.18 5.00
N LEU A 86 22.71 -1.08 4.07
CA LEU A 86 23.39 -0.75 2.81
C LEU A 86 22.39 -0.46 1.67
N ARG A 87 21.08 -0.49 1.93
CA ARG A 87 20.04 -0.23 0.94
C ARG A 87 19.98 1.27 0.62
N THR A 88 19.57 1.63 -0.58
CA THR A 88 19.38 3.06 -0.95
C THR A 88 18.29 3.74 -0.11
N ASP A 89 17.19 3.04 0.15
CA ASP A 89 16.11 3.55 1.02
C ASP A 89 16.22 2.96 2.43
N THR A 90 17.13 3.51 3.23
CA THR A 90 17.38 3.05 4.60
C THR A 90 16.29 3.44 5.60
N GLN A 91 15.39 4.35 5.22
CA GLN A 91 14.31 4.89 6.06
C GLN A 91 12.91 4.52 5.54
N GLY A 92 12.82 3.65 4.54
CA GLY A 92 11.55 3.16 3.99
C GLY A 92 10.64 4.26 3.40
N LYS A 93 11.20 5.42 3.00
CA LYS A 93 10.43 6.57 2.48
C LYS A 93 9.80 6.30 1.12
N THR A 94 10.30 5.31 0.39
CA THR A 94 9.84 4.93 -0.95
C THR A 94 8.89 3.74 -0.93
N LEU A 95 8.76 3.03 0.21
CA LEU A 95 7.96 1.80 0.30
C LEU A 95 6.48 2.02 -0.04
N ALA A 96 5.89 3.14 0.36
CA ALA A 96 4.51 3.46 -0.05
C ALA A 96 4.40 3.64 -1.57
N LEU A 97 5.33 4.36 -2.20
CA LEU A 97 5.34 4.53 -3.65
C LEU A 97 5.52 3.20 -4.37
N ALA A 98 6.38 2.32 -3.86
CA ALA A 98 6.53 0.97 -4.38
C ALA A 98 5.20 0.20 -4.30
N LEU A 99 4.57 0.15 -3.12
CA LEU A 99 3.30 -0.56 -2.96
C LEU A 99 2.19 0.01 -3.84
N LEU A 100 2.12 1.34 -4.03
CA LEU A 100 1.15 1.98 -4.93
C LEU A 100 1.34 1.57 -6.41
N ARG A 101 2.51 1.07 -6.80
CA ARG A 101 2.77 0.49 -8.13
C ARG A 101 2.42 -1.00 -8.23
N MET A 102 1.98 -1.63 -7.15
CA MET A 102 1.47 -3.01 -7.19
C MET A 102 0.33 -3.10 -8.20
N SER A 103 0.48 -4.01 -9.16
CA SER A 103 -0.56 -4.32 -10.14
C SER A 103 -1.58 -5.26 -9.53
N LEU A 104 -2.86 -4.91 -9.63
CA LEU A 104 -3.99 -5.60 -9.03
C LEU A 104 -5.00 -6.00 -10.12
N PRO A 105 -5.71 -7.13 -9.95
CA PRO A 105 -6.74 -7.54 -10.89
C PRO A 105 -7.89 -6.53 -10.87
N ARG A 106 -8.37 -6.14 -12.06
CA ARG A 106 -9.43 -5.14 -12.20
C ARG A 106 -10.81 -5.76 -11.96
N PRO A 107 -11.56 -5.35 -10.91
CA PRO A 107 -12.92 -5.83 -10.70
C PRO A 107 -13.93 -5.04 -11.56
N GLU A 108 -15.14 -5.57 -11.67
CA GLU A 108 -16.22 -4.94 -12.45
C GLU A 108 -16.61 -3.56 -11.90
N ASN A 109 -16.60 -3.38 -10.58
CA ASN A 109 -16.96 -2.13 -9.91
C ASN A 109 -15.81 -1.10 -9.84
N PHE A 110 -14.77 -1.25 -10.66
CA PHE A 110 -13.57 -0.39 -10.64
C PHE A 110 -13.86 1.12 -10.67
N ALA A 111 -14.80 1.55 -11.50
CA ALA A 111 -15.14 2.97 -11.65
C ALA A 111 -15.64 3.63 -10.34
N ALA A 112 -16.25 2.85 -9.44
CA ALA A 112 -16.71 3.36 -8.14
C ALA A 112 -15.56 3.53 -7.12
N MET A 113 -14.37 2.99 -7.42
CA MET A 113 -13.24 2.98 -6.50
C MET A 113 -12.24 4.11 -6.73
N THR A 114 -12.21 4.67 -7.94
CA THR A 114 -11.20 5.64 -8.37
C THR A 114 -11.38 7.01 -7.72
N ARG A 115 -10.31 7.81 -7.74
CA ARG A 115 -10.32 9.19 -7.22
C ARG A 115 -11.43 10.01 -7.89
N PRO A 116 -12.31 10.69 -7.13
CA PRO A 116 -13.23 11.67 -7.70
C PRO A 116 -12.43 12.77 -8.39
N GLN A 117 -12.78 13.08 -9.63
CA GLN A 117 -12.19 14.24 -10.32
C GLN A 117 -12.79 15.51 -9.72
N PRO A 118 -11.98 16.54 -9.46
CA PRO A 118 -12.52 17.83 -9.04
C PRO A 118 -13.46 18.35 -10.12
N GLU A 119 -14.60 18.92 -9.72
CA GLU A 119 -15.46 19.64 -10.65
C GLU A 119 -14.68 20.88 -11.14
N VAL A 120 -14.42 20.93 -12.44
CA VAL A 120 -13.82 22.11 -13.07
C VAL A 120 -14.95 23.12 -13.24
N VAL A 121 -15.02 24.09 -12.32
CA VAL A 121 -15.90 25.25 -12.48
C VAL A 121 -15.27 26.15 -13.55
N ALA A 122 -15.92 26.24 -14.71
CA ALA A 122 -15.52 27.11 -15.83
C ALA A 122 -15.84 28.58 -15.54
#